data_AF-A0A3P9CI16-F1
#
_entry.id   AF-A0A3P9CI16-F1
#
_cell.length_a   1.000
_cell.length_b   1.000
_cell.length_c   1.000
_cell.angle_alpha   90.00
_cell.angle_beta   90.00
_cell.angle_gamma   90.00
#
_symmetry.space_group_name_H-M   'P 1'
#
loop_
_entity.id
_entity.type
_entity.pdbx_description
1 polymer ?
#
loop_
_entity_poly.entity_id
_entity_poly.type
_entity_poly.pdbx_seq_one_letter_code
_entity_poly.pdbx_strand_id
1 'polypeptide(L)'
;LVLSIKGSLQLSNTFYESSGQWWFSVDSVSLLYNISEEAAFNASEVYAPASSSYRCIHVSSLERYSALLLPGTDQARRWSITFTDFQIQAFSVTSGKFSPASDCTTFLTPAILMGLVTSLILLLVLAYALHMLIHLKHIEHDEEHKTFKSYSFEKVYVSYMY
;
A
#
# COMPACT_ATOMS: atom_id res chain seq x y z
N LEU A 1 -22.84 -36.33 -18.08
CA LEU A 1 -22.70 -34.96 -18.62
C LEU A 1 -21.21 -34.61 -18.54
N VAL A 2 -20.49 -34.48 -19.66
CA VAL A 2 -19.11 -33.99 -19.65
C VAL A 2 -19.17 -32.49 -19.88
N LEU A 3 -18.90 -31.69 -18.85
CA LEU A 3 -18.80 -30.24 -19.00
C LEU A 3 -17.40 -29.92 -19.53
N SER A 4 -17.30 -29.50 -20.80
CA SER A 4 -16.05 -28.95 -21.35
C SER A 4 -16.05 -27.44 -21.11
N ILE A 5 -15.07 -26.96 -20.35
CA ILE A 5 -14.85 -25.53 -20.10
C ILE A 5 -13.49 -25.19 -20.68
N LYS A 6 -13.43 -24.15 -21.52
CA LYS A 6 -12.18 -23.62 -22.07
C LYS A 6 -12.02 -22.17 -21.64
N GLY A 7 -10.92 -21.86 -20.96
CA GLY A 7 -10.56 -20.48 -20.61
C GLY A 7 -9.61 -19.87 -21.64
N SER A 8 -9.77 -18.58 -21.92
CA SER A 8 -8.80 -17.77 -22.66
C SER A 8 -8.56 -16.43 -21.97
N LEU A 9 -7.29 -16.02 -21.93
CA LEU A 9 -6.87 -14.71 -21.44
C LEU A 9 -6.44 -13.87 -22.64
N GLN A 10 -6.96 -12.65 -22.74
CA GLN A 10 -6.51 -11.68 -23.74
C GLN A 10 -5.58 -10.69 -23.05
N LEU A 11 -4.40 -10.49 -23.63
CA LEU A 11 -3.38 -9.59 -23.12
C LEU A 11 -2.93 -8.63 -24.22
N SER A 12 -2.71 -7.38 -23.85
CA SER A 12 -2.14 -6.35 -24.72
C SER A 12 -0.80 -5.87 -24.19
N ASN A 13 -0.02 -5.24 -25.07
CA ASN A 13 1.26 -4.64 -24.74
C ASN A 13 1.29 -3.20 -25.28
N THR A 14 1.46 -2.23 -24.38
CA THR A 14 1.38 -0.80 -24.68
C THR A 14 2.63 -0.08 -24.17
N PHE A 15 3.21 0.80 -24.99
CA PHE A 15 4.32 1.65 -24.57
C PHE A 15 3.78 2.92 -23.90
N TYR A 16 4.21 3.19 -22.67
CA TYR A 16 3.81 4.38 -21.93
C TYR A 16 4.97 5.37 -21.87
N GLU A 17 4.88 6.45 -22.65
CA GLU A 17 5.89 7.53 -22.72
C GLU A 17 6.24 8.12 -21.34
N SER A 18 5.25 8.27 -20.45
CA SER A 18 5.45 8.78 -19.08
C SER A 18 6.40 7.92 -18.24
N SER A 19 6.46 6.63 -18.54
CA SER A 19 7.31 5.65 -17.85
C SER A 19 8.54 5.24 -18.67
N GLY A 20 8.59 5.60 -19.95
CA GLY A 20 9.65 5.21 -20.88
C GLY A 20 9.80 3.70 -21.08
N GLN A 21 8.76 2.91 -20.80
CA GLN A 21 8.82 1.44 -20.88
C GLN A 21 7.52 0.83 -21.42
N TRP A 22 7.63 -0.43 -21.87
CA TRP A 22 6.50 -1.26 -22.27
C TRP A 22 5.79 -1.85 -21.05
N TRP A 23 4.46 -1.87 -21.09
CA TRP A 23 3.61 -2.47 -20.07
C TRP A 23 2.66 -3.44 -20.72
N PHE A 24 2.48 -4.60 -20.09
CA PHE A 24 1.43 -5.52 -20.48
C PHE A 24 0.24 -5.41 -19.52
N SER A 25 -0.96 -5.57 -20.08
CA SER A 25 -2.20 -5.67 -19.31
C SER A 25 -2.98 -6.90 -19.72
N VAL A 26 -3.74 -7.45 -18.78
CA VAL A 26 -4.80 -8.41 -19.09
C VAL A 26 -6.05 -7.59 -19.38
N ASP A 27 -6.60 -7.72 -20.58
CA ASP A 27 -7.75 -6.92 -21.01
C ASP A 27 -9.06 -7.64 -20.69
N SER A 28 -9.10 -8.95 -20.96
CA SER A 28 -10.27 -9.78 -20.69
C SER A 28 -9.93 -11.24 -20.39
N VAL A 29 -10.81 -11.87 -19.62
CA VAL A 29 -10.80 -13.29 -19.29
C VAL A 29 -12.11 -13.89 -19.78
N SER A 30 -12.03 -14.79 -20.74
CA SER A 30 -13.19 -15.45 -21.32
C SER A 30 -13.27 -16.91 -20.89
N LEU A 31 -14.48 -17.35 -20.55
CA LEU A 31 -14.83 -18.74 -20.32
C LEU A 31 -15.81 -19.19 -21.40
N LEU A 32 -15.36 -20.11 -22.25
CA LEU A 32 -16.22 -20.82 -23.17
C LEU A 32 -16.78 -22.06 -22.48
N TYR A 33 -18.10 -22.13 -22.36
CA TYR A 33 -18.84 -23.26 -21.82
C TYR A 33 -19.94 -23.69 -22.79
N ASN A 34 -20.33 -24.95 -22.74
CA ASN A 34 -21.43 -25.47 -23.56
C ASN A 34 -21.24 -25.25 -25.09
N ILE A 35 -20.03 -25.53 -25.58
CA ILE A 35 -19.59 -25.49 -27.00
C ILE A 35 -19.57 -24.09 -27.65
N SER A 36 -20.55 -23.22 -27.38
CA SER A 36 -20.69 -21.90 -28.03
C SER A 36 -21.00 -20.74 -27.09
N GLU A 37 -21.29 -20.97 -25.80
CA GLU A 37 -21.55 -19.86 -24.87
C GLU A 37 -20.25 -19.32 -24.28
N GLU A 38 -20.11 -18.00 -24.25
CA GLU A 38 -18.95 -17.31 -23.71
C GLU A 38 -19.37 -16.38 -22.56
N ALA A 39 -18.72 -16.55 -21.40
CA ALA A 39 -18.76 -15.62 -20.28
C ALA A 39 -17.44 -14.84 -20.28
N ALA A 40 -17.48 -13.58 -20.68
CA ALA A 40 -16.31 -12.72 -20.72
C ALA A 40 -16.30 -11.74 -19.54
N PHE A 41 -15.14 -11.61 -18.92
CA PHE A 41 -14.87 -10.69 -17.82
C PHE A 41 -13.82 -9.68 -18.26
N ASN A 42 -14.08 -8.40 -18.08
CA ASN A 42 -13.11 -7.34 -18.30
C ASN A 42 -12.21 -7.27 -17.07
N ALA A 43 -10.91 -7.31 -17.28
CA ALA A 43 -9.96 -7.20 -16.19
C ALA A 43 -9.62 -5.72 -15.96
N SER A 44 -9.79 -5.26 -14.72
CA SER A 44 -9.39 -3.94 -14.27
C SER A 44 -8.19 -4.08 -13.33
N GLU A 45 -7.19 -3.21 -13.49
CA GLU A 45 -6.01 -3.14 -12.60
C GLU A 45 -5.10 -4.39 -12.59
N VAL A 46 -5.13 -5.17 -13.67
CA VAL A 46 -4.21 -6.30 -13.89
C VAL A 46 -3.20 -5.91 -14.96
N TYR A 47 -2.13 -5.23 -14.55
CA TYR A 47 -1.07 -4.75 -15.44
C TYR A 47 0.30 -4.75 -14.75
N ALA A 48 1.37 -4.94 -15.51
CA ALA A 48 2.74 -4.84 -15.03
C ALA A 48 3.71 -4.42 -16.15
N PRO A 49 4.89 -3.88 -15.83
CA PRO A 49 5.94 -3.65 -16.80
C PRO A 49 6.26 -4.94 -17.57
N ALA A 50 6.49 -4.84 -18.88
CA ALA A 50 6.80 -6.01 -19.72
C ALA A 50 8.07 -6.74 -19.25
N SER A 51 8.99 -6.04 -18.57
CA SER A 51 10.21 -6.59 -17.99
C SER A 51 10.01 -7.41 -16.71
N SER A 52 8.86 -7.29 -16.04
CA SER A 52 8.52 -7.99 -14.80
C SER A 52 7.31 -8.93 -14.97
N SER A 53 7.06 -9.79 -14.00
CA SER A 53 5.83 -10.58 -13.93
C SER A 53 4.81 -9.88 -13.02
N TYR A 54 3.52 -10.02 -13.28
CA TYR A 54 2.47 -9.58 -12.37
C TYR A 54 2.16 -10.70 -11.38
N ARG A 55 2.08 -10.40 -10.09
CA ARG A 55 1.65 -11.35 -9.06
C ARG A 55 0.56 -10.77 -8.18
N CYS A 56 -0.46 -11.56 -7.88
CA CYS A 56 -1.52 -11.16 -6.98
C CYS A 56 -2.08 -12.35 -6.21
N ILE A 57 -2.37 -12.15 -4.92
CA ILE A 57 -2.93 -13.21 -4.06
C ILE A 57 -4.34 -13.59 -4.54
N HIS A 58 -5.14 -12.60 -4.92
CA HIS A 58 -6.52 -12.80 -5.37
C HIS A 58 -6.82 -11.96 -6.61
N VAL A 59 -7.19 -12.62 -7.70
CA VAL A 59 -7.81 -11.97 -8.87
C VAL A 59 -9.18 -12.60 -9.05
N SER A 60 -10.23 -11.84 -8.77
CA SER A 60 -11.58 -12.39 -8.65
C SER A 60 -12.63 -11.47 -9.25
N SER A 61 -13.75 -12.07 -9.65
CA SER A 61 -14.97 -11.33 -10.00
C SER A 61 -15.84 -10.98 -8.79
N LEU A 62 -15.45 -11.40 -7.58
CA LEU A 62 -16.19 -11.14 -6.35
C LEU A 62 -15.74 -9.84 -5.67
N GLU A 63 -16.70 -9.02 -5.22
CA GLU A 63 -16.43 -7.74 -4.54
C GLU A 63 -15.58 -7.88 -3.28
N ARG A 64 -15.71 -9.00 -2.55
CA ARG A 64 -14.89 -9.28 -1.37
C ARG A 64 -13.38 -9.30 -1.64
N TYR A 65 -12.98 -9.48 -2.90
CA TYR A 65 -11.60 -9.52 -3.37
C TYR A 65 -11.34 -8.40 -4.40
N SER A 66 -11.89 -7.21 -4.14
CA SER A 66 -11.76 -6.01 -4.97
C SER A 66 -12.41 -6.07 -6.37
N ALA A 67 -13.03 -7.19 -6.74
CA ALA A 67 -13.70 -7.39 -8.04
C ALA A 67 -12.88 -6.94 -9.26
N LEU A 68 -11.61 -7.36 -9.34
CA LEU A 68 -10.71 -7.06 -10.47
C LEU A 68 -11.21 -7.61 -11.83
N LEU A 69 -12.15 -8.56 -11.82
CA LEU A 69 -12.77 -9.13 -13.02
C LEU A 69 -14.25 -8.71 -13.09
N LEU A 70 -14.54 -7.69 -13.89
CA LEU A 70 -15.91 -7.19 -14.06
C LEU A 70 -16.65 -7.99 -15.14
N PRO A 71 -17.95 -8.32 -14.97
CA PRO A 71 -18.71 -9.03 -15.98
C PRO A 71 -18.88 -8.16 -17.24
N GLY A 72 -18.28 -8.60 -18.36
CA GLY A 72 -18.38 -7.94 -19.67
C GLY A 72 -19.59 -8.40 -20.50
N THR A 73 -20.09 -9.61 -20.24
CA THR A 73 -21.31 -10.17 -20.87
C THR A 73 -22.38 -10.52 -19.84
N ASP A 74 -23.65 -10.63 -20.25
CA ASP A 74 -24.74 -11.03 -19.35
C ASP A 74 -24.54 -12.43 -18.78
N GLN A 75 -23.95 -13.33 -19.58
CA GLN A 75 -23.57 -14.67 -19.16
C GLN A 75 -22.57 -14.63 -18.00
N ALA A 76 -21.62 -13.69 -18.01
CA ALA A 76 -20.60 -13.56 -16.98
C ALA A 76 -21.18 -13.26 -15.59
N ARG A 77 -22.36 -12.63 -15.49
CA ARG A 77 -23.05 -12.39 -14.21
C ARG A 77 -23.48 -13.67 -13.49
N ARG A 78 -23.63 -14.79 -14.22
CA ARG A 78 -23.99 -16.10 -13.66
C ARG A 78 -22.78 -16.92 -13.23
N TRP A 79 -21.58 -16.45 -13.54
CA TRP A 79 -20.33 -17.13 -13.25
C TRP A 79 -19.51 -16.31 -12.25
N SER A 80 -18.74 -17.00 -11.42
CA SER A 80 -17.73 -16.34 -10.59
C SER A 80 -16.39 -17.01 -10.81
N ILE A 81 -15.36 -16.22 -11.06
CA ILE A 81 -13.99 -16.69 -11.25
C ILE A 81 -13.15 -16.13 -10.12
N THR A 82 -12.33 -16.97 -9.52
CA THR A 82 -11.34 -16.55 -8.54
C THR A 82 -10.05 -17.29 -8.81
N PHE A 83 -9.02 -16.55 -9.17
CA PHE A 83 -7.64 -17.02 -9.19
C PHE A 83 -6.99 -16.72 -7.85
N THR A 84 -6.29 -17.72 -7.32
CA THR A 84 -5.52 -17.64 -6.08
C THR A 84 -4.04 -17.78 -6.40
N ASP A 85 -3.19 -16.95 -5.80
CA ASP A 85 -1.74 -16.89 -6.09
C ASP A 85 -1.45 -16.81 -7.60
N PHE A 86 -2.10 -15.83 -8.24
CA PHE A 86 -2.04 -15.61 -9.66
C PHE A 86 -0.73 -14.93 -10.03
N GLN A 87 0.10 -15.58 -10.85
CA GLN A 87 1.31 -15.00 -11.43
C GLN A 87 1.29 -15.14 -12.95
N ILE A 88 1.53 -14.05 -13.67
CA ILE A 88 1.53 -14.02 -15.14
C ILE A 88 2.61 -13.08 -15.69
N GLN A 89 3.16 -13.44 -16.83
CA GLN A 89 4.07 -12.57 -17.59
C GLN A 89 3.83 -12.81 -19.08
N ALA A 90 3.81 -11.72 -19.85
CA ALA A 90 3.64 -11.78 -21.30
C ALA A 90 4.76 -11.04 -22.02
N PHE A 91 4.98 -11.42 -23.28
CA PHE A 91 5.87 -10.77 -24.26
C PHE A 91 7.38 -10.79 -23.99
N SER A 92 7.86 -10.66 -22.75
CA SER A 92 9.30 -10.56 -22.42
C SER A 92 9.78 -11.68 -21.48
N VAL A 93 9.37 -12.91 -21.73
CA VAL A 93 9.80 -14.07 -20.93
C VAL A 93 11.19 -14.52 -21.40
N THR A 94 12.15 -14.58 -20.48
CA THR A 94 13.50 -15.05 -20.78
C THR A 94 13.77 -16.39 -20.10
N SER A 95 14.44 -17.31 -20.81
CA SER A 95 14.87 -18.62 -20.28
C SER A 95 13.74 -19.49 -19.69
N GLY A 96 12.48 -19.28 -20.10
CA GLY A 96 11.33 -20.02 -19.61
C GLY A 96 11.04 -19.81 -18.11
N LYS A 97 11.53 -18.74 -17.50
CA LYS A 97 11.29 -18.38 -16.10
C LYS A 97 10.62 -17.02 -16.00
N PHE A 98 9.83 -16.83 -14.95
CA PHE A 98 9.27 -15.52 -14.64
C PHE A 98 10.36 -14.55 -14.19
N SER A 99 10.30 -13.34 -14.72
CA SER A 99 11.00 -12.16 -14.19
C SER A 99 10.51 -11.82 -12.77
N PRO A 100 11.22 -10.95 -12.03
CA PRO A 100 10.79 -10.49 -10.71
C PRO A 100 9.32 -10.06 -10.71
N ALA A 101 8.59 -10.42 -9.64
CA ALA A 101 7.17 -10.14 -9.54
C ALA A 101 6.91 -8.70 -9.09
N SER A 102 5.95 -8.06 -9.75
CA SER A 102 5.30 -6.82 -9.36
C SER A 102 3.98 -7.21 -8.69
N ASP A 103 3.93 -7.06 -7.37
CA ASP A 103 2.74 -7.43 -6.59
C ASP A 103 1.62 -6.38 -6.76
N CYS A 104 0.38 -6.86 -6.89
CA CYS A 104 -0.82 -6.02 -7.04
C CYS A 104 -1.14 -5.15 -5.81
N THR A 105 -0.68 -5.57 -4.63
CA THR A 105 -0.83 -4.81 -3.39
C THR A 105 0.49 -4.15 -3.04
N THR A 106 0.56 -2.82 -3.09
CA THR A 106 1.69 -2.10 -2.54
C THR A 106 1.73 -2.36 -1.02
N PHE A 107 2.91 -2.74 -0.49
CA PHE A 107 3.10 -3.03 0.94
C PHE A 107 2.58 -1.92 1.88
N LEU A 108 2.50 -0.68 1.39
CA LEU A 108 1.81 0.43 2.05
C LEU A 108 0.61 0.86 1.19
N THR A 109 -0.58 0.47 1.61
CA THR A 109 -1.82 1.02 1.03
C THR A 109 -1.88 2.54 1.32
N PRO A 110 -2.57 3.32 0.48
CA PRO A 110 -2.75 4.76 0.73
C PRO A 110 -3.31 5.05 2.13
N ALA A 111 -4.21 4.20 2.64
CA ALA A 111 -4.77 4.33 3.99
C ALA A 111 -3.70 4.15 5.08
N ILE A 112 -2.85 3.13 4.96
CA ILE A 112 -1.75 2.88 5.92
C ILE A 112 -0.76 4.03 5.87
N LEU A 113 -0.41 4.52 4.68
CA LEU A 113 0.52 5.64 4.52
C LEU A 113 -0.01 6.91 5.20
N MET A 114 -1.27 7.25 4.99
CA MET A 114 -1.91 8.40 5.66
C MET A 114 -1.92 8.22 7.18
N GLY A 115 -2.19 7.01 7.67
CA GLY A 115 -2.10 6.66 9.10
C GLY A 115 -0.70 6.83 9.68
N LEU A 116 0.34 6.36 8.97
CA LEU A 116 1.73 6.50 9.41
C LEU A 116 2.17 7.96 9.41
N VAL A 117 1.81 8.74 8.38
CA VAL A 117 2.15 10.17 8.29
C VAL A 117 1.49 10.94 9.44
N THR A 118 0.20 10.72 9.68
CA THR A 118 -0.52 11.39 10.78
C THR A 118 0.02 10.99 12.15
N SER A 119 0.29 9.69 12.37
CA SER A 119 0.92 9.21 13.60
C SER A 119 2.28 9.85 13.83
N LEU A 120 3.11 9.99 12.78
CA LEU A 120 4.41 10.64 12.87
C LEU A 120 4.28 12.12 13.23
N ILE A 121 3.34 12.85 12.64
CA ILE A 121 3.08 14.26 12.96
C ILE A 121 2.69 14.41 14.44
N LEU A 122 1.77 13.58 14.93
CA LEU A 122 1.34 13.62 16.34
C LEU A 122 2.50 13.32 17.30
N LEU A 123 3.37 12.36 16.95
CA LEU A 123 4.56 12.05 17.73
C LEU A 123 5.53 13.23 17.79
N LEU A 124 5.74 13.95 16.69
CA LEU A 124 6.60 15.14 16.66
C LEU A 124 6.03 16.27 17.52
N VAL A 125 4.70 16.50 17.46
CA VAL A 125 4.03 17.50 18.30
C VAL A 125 4.16 17.14 19.78
N LEU A 126 3.95 15.86 20.13
CA LEU A 126 4.11 15.39 21.49
C LEU A 126 5.56 15.55 21.98
N ALA A 127 6.54 15.17 21.17
CA ALA A 127 7.95 15.32 21.50
C ALA A 127 8.33 16.80 21.72
N TYR A 128 7.79 17.71 20.89
CA TYR A 128 8.00 19.14 21.07
C TYR A 128 7.37 19.66 22.37
N ALA A 129 6.13 19.26 22.68
CA ALA A 129 5.48 19.64 23.93
C ALA A 129 6.24 19.13 25.15
N LEU A 130 6.70 17.87 25.13
CA LEU A 130 7.52 17.28 26.19
C LEU A 130 8.87 17.99 26.33
N HIS A 131 9.52 18.32 25.22
CA HIS A 131 10.76 19.10 25.23
C HIS A 131 10.54 20.45 25.92
N MET A 132 9.48 21.17 25.58
CA MET A 132 9.12 22.44 26.25
C MET A 132 8.83 22.27 27.74
N LEU A 133 8.13 21.20 28.14
CA LEU A 133 7.86 20.91 29.56
C LEU A 133 9.15 20.63 30.36
N ILE A 134 10.09 19.88 29.77
CA ILE A 134 11.39 19.60 30.40
C ILE A 134 12.19 20.90 30.56
N HIS A 135 12.23 21.76 29.54
CA HIS A 135 12.89 23.06 29.62
C HIS A 135 12.30 23.95 30.72
N LEU A 136 10.98 24.00 30.83
CA LEU A 136 10.31 24.80 31.86
C LEU A 136 10.65 24.29 33.27
N LYS A 137 10.63 22.96 33.46
CA LYS A 137 11.00 22.33 34.73
C LYS A 137 12.47 22.56 35.09
N HIS A 138 13.36 22.61 34.10
CA HIS A 138 14.77 22.91 34.33
C HIS A 138 14.95 24.36 34.82
N ILE A 139 14.21 25.31 34.24
CA ILE A 139 14.23 26.72 34.66
C ILE A 139 13.70 26.87 36.09
N GLU A 140 12.55 26.25 36.44
CA GLU A 140 12.01 26.29 37.81
C GLU A 140 13.03 25.77 38.85
N HIS A 141 13.67 24.64 38.56
CA HIS A 141 14.68 24.07 39.45
C HIS A 141 15.92 24.96 39.60
N ASP A 142 16.36 25.61 38.53
CA ASP A 142 17.48 26.56 38.57
C ASP A 142 17.14 27.84 39.33
N GLU A 143 15.90 28.33 39.21
CA GLU A 143 15.43 29.51 39.95
C GLU A 143 15.21 29.22 41.45
N GLU A 144 14.76 28.02 41.83
CA GLU A 144 14.75 27.58 43.23
C GLU A 144 16.17 27.50 43.81
N HIS A 145 17.14 27.02 43.03
CA HIS A 145 18.55 26.97 43.45
C HIS A 145 19.16 28.37 43.61
N LYS A 146 18.82 29.32 42.73
CA LYS A 146 19.27 30.72 42.82
C LYS A 146 18.63 31.45 43.99
N THR A 147 17.33 31.30 44.20
CA THR A 147 16.62 31.92 45.32
C THR A 147 17.14 31.38 46.66
N PHE A 148 17.34 30.07 46.82
CA PHE A 148 17.96 29.50 48.02
C PHE A 148 19.36 30.10 48.30
N LYS A 149 20.19 30.24 47.26
CA LYS A 149 21.50 30.90 47.39
C LYS A 149 21.37 32.37 47.78
N SER A 150 20.44 33.12 47.20
CA SER A 150 20.22 34.53 47.51
C SER A 150 19.74 34.71 48.96
N TYR A 151 18.78 33.92 49.42
CA TYR A 151 18.30 33.93 50.81
C TYR A 151 19.39 33.52 51.80
N SER A 152 20.24 32.56 51.44
CA SER A 152 21.38 32.16 52.28
C SER A 152 22.43 33.28 52.36
N PHE A 153 22.73 33.96 51.24
CA PHE A 153 23.68 35.06 51.21
C PHE A 153 23.19 36.28 52.00
N GLU A 154 21.90 36.62 51.88
CA GLU A 154 21.29 37.73 52.61
C GLU A 154 21.27 37.46 54.12
N LYS A 155 20.95 36.25 54.57
CA LYS A 155 21.06 35.88 56.00
C LYS A 155 22.49 35.98 56.54
N VAL A 156 23.47 35.58 55.74
CA VAL A 156 24.89 35.70 56.12
C VAL A 156 25.28 37.18 56.22
N TYR A 157 24.91 38.03 55.25
CA TYR A 157 25.21 39.46 55.25
C TYR A 157 24.60 40.19 56.44
N VAL A 158 23.34 39.90 56.79
CA VAL A 158 22.67 40.50 57.95
C VAL A 158 23.34 40.08 59.27
N SER A 159 23.85 38.85 59.37
CA SER A 159 24.57 38.39 60.56
C SER A 159 25.93 39.06 60.78
N TYR A 160 26.55 39.65 59.75
CA TYR A 160 27.81 40.41 59.88
C TYR A 160 27.58 41.90 60.20
N MET A 161 26.33 42.37 60.13
CA MET A 161 25.98 43.78 60.30
C MET A 161 25.39 44.11 61.68
N TYR A 162 25.34 43.11 62.58
CA TYR A 162 24.97 43.24 64.00
C TYR A 162 26.08 42.72 64.91
#